data_AF-F4WBR7-F1
#
_entry.id   AF-F4WBR7-F1
#
_cell.length_a   1.000
_cell.length_b   1.000
_cell.length_c   1.000
_cell.angle_alpha   90.00
_cell.angle_beta   90.00
_cell.angle_gamma   90.00
#
_symmetry.space_group_name_H-M   'P 1'
#
loop_
_entity.id
_entity.type
_entity.pdbx_description
1 polymer ?
#
loop_
_entity_poly.entity_id
_entity_poly.type
_entity_poly.pdbx_seq_one_letter_code
_entity_poly.pdbx_strand_id
1 'polypeptide(L)'
;IMEYWSISVLSIVISVLVTYYLFRKFNFFKRHGIIHIPSIPILSVMVPIIFRRMSFANFTRKIYNLNRDAKYIGFYATMKPVIMLRDPEVIKDIIVKNFDSFTNNSVFVDTNDYVLSQNLFGLQNTKWRHVKKLLSPFFTSSKMKTMFSLMSKHAADFAELMSTLPADKSDVNMKDIFGRYTNDVIALCIYGMKIDSIRDPKNKFYVCGKDITRVSVILIIKIKNKIVIRDDAEHISYLNMIQLMLDNRDKEGQIQVDVDDIVAQAYAFYFAGSETSSSVMSFITYQIVANPSVQVKLRQEIDELLNESDGDATYEAVNKLKYLDAVIKEALRLFSQSVIKLPPALPGEKSFTINKGMIIWIPLYAIHHDEKYYDNPEEFRPERFLNNDQDNNCRPSFYFPFGLGSRMCIGRRFSLLMIKVVLFHLLARCELKQCAKTSSIKFSEKNLLMMPKDDFWLNIQHRNDKYDRD
;
A
#
# COMPACT_ATOMS: atom_id res chain seq x y z
N ILE A 1 5.96 -48.55 -38.92
CA ILE A 1 4.71 -48.79 -38.14
C ILE A 1 5.00 -49.03 -36.66
N MET A 2 5.94 -49.91 -36.27
CA MET A 2 6.27 -50.15 -34.86
C MET A 2 6.75 -48.91 -34.07
N GLU A 3 7.54 -48.00 -34.68
CA GLU A 3 8.00 -46.77 -34.00
C GLU A 3 6.87 -45.78 -33.66
N TYR A 4 5.83 -45.68 -34.49
CA TYR A 4 4.70 -44.80 -34.22
C TYR A 4 3.83 -45.32 -33.07
N TRP A 5 3.74 -46.65 -32.92
CA TRP A 5 3.03 -47.28 -31.81
C TRP A 5 3.76 -47.08 -30.48
N SER A 6 5.08 -47.24 -30.44
CA SER A 6 5.87 -47.00 -29.22
C SER A 6 5.86 -45.54 -28.79
N ILE A 7 5.94 -44.58 -29.72
CA ILE A 7 5.79 -43.14 -29.42
C ILE A 7 4.38 -42.82 -28.87
N SER A 8 3.34 -43.42 -29.47
CA SER A 8 1.95 -43.20 -29.02
C SER A 8 1.70 -43.76 -27.62
N VAL A 9 2.19 -44.97 -27.33
CA VAL A 9 2.09 -45.58 -25.99
C VAL A 9 2.86 -44.76 -24.96
N LEU A 10 4.07 -44.30 -25.28
CA LEU A 10 4.87 -43.46 -24.38
C LEU A 10 4.16 -42.14 -24.08
N SER A 11 3.55 -41.50 -25.08
CA SER A 11 2.76 -40.27 -24.92
C SER A 11 1.54 -40.47 -24.00
N ILE A 12 0.83 -41.60 -24.13
CA ILE A 12 -0.30 -41.94 -23.27
C ILE A 12 0.19 -42.16 -21.82
N VAL A 13 1.27 -42.90 -21.62
CA VAL A 13 1.85 -43.14 -20.28
C VAL A 13 2.28 -41.83 -19.63
N ILE A 14 2.97 -40.96 -20.37
CA ILE A 14 3.35 -39.62 -19.89
C ILE A 14 2.09 -38.82 -19.54
N SER A 15 1.06 -38.83 -20.39
CA SER A 15 -0.19 -38.11 -20.15
C SER A 15 -0.93 -38.61 -18.89
N VAL A 16 -0.97 -39.92 -18.67
CA VAL A 16 -1.55 -40.53 -17.46
C VAL A 16 -0.74 -40.16 -16.22
N LEU A 17 0.60 -40.24 -16.27
CA LEU A 17 1.47 -39.86 -15.15
C LEU A 17 1.37 -38.38 -14.82
N VAL A 18 1.34 -37.50 -15.83
CA VAL A 18 1.15 -36.06 -15.69
C VAL A 18 -0.23 -35.77 -15.09
N THR A 19 -1.28 -36.40 -15.62
CA THR A 19 -2.65 -36.24 -15.11
C THR A 19 -2.75 -36.70 -13.66
N TYR A 20 -2.21 -37.88 -13.33
CA TYR A 20 -2.17 -38.40 -11.96
C TYR A 20 -1.38 -37.48 -11.03
N TYR A 21 -0.20 -36.99 -11.43
CA TYR A 21 0.60 -36.03 -10.67
C TYR A 21 -0.17 -34.73 -10.43
N LEU A 22 -0.82 -34.19 -11.45
CA LEU A 22 -1.61 -32.97 -11.38
C LEU A 22 -2.83 -33.15 -10.45
N PHE A 23 -3.63 -34.20 -10.63
CA PHE A 23 -4.72 -34.55 -9.72
C PHE A 23 -4.23 -34.77 -8.30
N ARG A 24 -3.04 -35.36 -8.13
CA ARG A 24 -2.45 -35.56 -6.81
C ARG A 24 -2.07 -34.22 -6.16
N LYS A 25 -1.59 -33.25 -6.94
CA LYS A 25 -1.17 -31.93 -6.46
C LYS A 25 -2.35 -30.99 -6.18
N PHE A 26 -3.41 -31.04 -7.00
CA PHE A 26 -4.60 -30.19 -6.90
C PHE A 26 -5.68 -30.69 -5.91
N ASN A 27 -5.53 -31.91 -5.39
CA ASN A 27 -6.39 -32.45 -4.32
C ASN A 27 -5.86 -32.19 -2.90
N PHE A 28 -4.88 -31.29 -2.72
CA PHE A 28 -4.26 -31.04 -1.41
C PHE A 28 -5.29 -30.62 -0.36
N PHE A 29 -6.10 -29.60 -0.65
CA PHE A 29 -7.11 -29.11 0.29
C PHE A 29 -8.19 -30.15 0.58
N LYS A 30 -8.67 -30.85 -0.46
CA LYS A 30 -9.65 -31.93 -0.32
C LYS A 30 -9.17 -33.03 0.63
N ARG A 31 -7.90 -33.44 0.56
CA ARG A 31 -7.32 -34.46 1.46
C ARG A 31 -7.22 -34.02 2.91
N HIS A 32 -7.11 -32.73 3.16
CA HIS A 32 -6.95 -32.17 4.50
C HIS A 32 -8.28 -31.61 5.06
N GLY A 33 -9.42 -31.88 4.39
CA GLY A 33 -10.72 -31.38 4.83
C GLY A 33 -10.87 -29.85 4.79
N ILE A 34 -10.01 -29.14 4.03
CA ILE A 34 -10.05 -27.68 3.96
C ILE A 34 -11.10 -27.24 2.95
N ILE A 35 -12.01 -26.36 3.35
CA ILE A 35 -12.92 -25.66 2.45
C ILE A 35 -12.09 -24.89 1.43
N HIS A 36 -12.31 -25.14 0.14
CA HIS A 36 -11.50 -24.57 -0.92
C HIS A 36 -12.27 -24.36 -2.21
N ILE A 37 -11.76 -23.49 -3.07
CA ILE A 37 -12.24 -23.36 -4.44
C ILE A 37 -11.75 -24.58 -5.24
N PRO A 38 -12.64 -25.36 -5.86
CA PRO A 38 -12.26 -26.43 -6.76
C PRO A 38 -11.40 -25.86 -7.90
N SER A 39 -10.22 -26.43 -8.11
CA SER A 39 -9.35 -26.00 -9.20
C SER A 39 -9.17 -27.16 -10.17
N ILE A 40 -9.45 -26.93 -11.44
CA ILE A 40 -9.12 -27.88 -12.51
C ILE A 40 -7.63 -27.76 -12.76
N PRO A 41 -6.88 -28.88 -12.92
CA PRO A 41 -5.49 -28.80 -13.33
C PRO A 41 -5.31 -27.93 -14.57
N ILE A 42 -4.28 -27.08 -14.57
CA ILE A 42 -3.92 -26.13 -15.66
C ILE A 42 -4.80 -24.86 -15.70
N LEU A 43 -6.10 -24.95 -15.43
CA LEU A 43 -7.00 -23.79 -15.35
C LEU A 43 -7.00 -23.19 -13.92
N SER A 44 -6.05 -22.29 -13.66
CA SER A 44 -5.95 -21.64 -12.35
C SER A 44 -7.18 -20.79 -12.04
N VAL A 45 -7.59 -20.76 -10.76
CA VAL A 45 -8.61 -19.83 -10.23
C VAL A 45 -8.26 -18.36 -10.55
N MET A 46 -6.98 -18.05 -10.83
CA MET A 46 -6.48 -16.73 -11.22
C MET A 46 -6.79 -16.32 -12.66
N VAL A 47 -7.34 -17.20 -13.51
CA VAL A 47 -7.63 -16.92 -14.94
C VAL A 47 -8.39 -15.59 -15.15
N PRO A 48 -9.46 -15.26 -14.40
CA PRO A 48 -10.14 -13.97 -14.56
C PRO A 48 -9.25 -12.76 -14.28
N ILE A 49 -8.28 -12.85 -13.35
CA ILE A 49 -7.31 -11.78 -13.09
C ILE A 49 -6.30 -11.70 -14.23
N ILE A 50 -5.75 -12.84 -14.67
CA ILE A 50 -4.74 -12.92 -15.74
C ILE A 50 -5.29 -12.33 -17.05
N PHE A 51 -6.54 -12.65 -17.38
CA PHE A 51 -7.22 -12.12 -18.56
C PHE A 51 -7.93 -10.78 -18.32
N ARG A 52 -7.69 -10.12 -17.17
CA ARG A 52 -8.22 -8.79 -16.84
C ARG A 52 -9.74 -8.70 -16.95
N ARG A 53 -10.44 -9.78 -16.59
CA ARG A 53 -11.91 -9.86 -16.53
C ARG A 53 -12.46 -9.59 -15.12
N MET A 54 -11.58 -9.40 -14.15
CA MET A 54 -11.92 -9.18 -12.74
C MET A 54 -10.78 -8.43 -12.04
N SER A 55 -11.11 -7.43 -11.23
CA SER A 55 -10.13 -6.76 -10.38
C SER A 55 -9.67 -7.66 -9.23
N PHE A 56 -8.46 -7.41 -8.72
CA PHE A 56 -7.92 -8.17 -7.60
C PHE A 56 -8.81 -8.07 -6.35
N ALA A 57 -9.36 -6.89 -6.06
CA ALA A 57 -10.29 -6.65 -4.96
C ALA A 57 -11.57 -7.51 -5.05
N ASN A 58 -12.21 -7.53 -6.24
CA ASN A 58 -13.41 -8.34 -6.48
C ASN A 58 -13.11 -9.84 -6.39
N PHE A 59 -11.95 -10.27 -6.90
CA PHE A 59 -11.49 -11.63 -6.76
C PHE A 59 -11.31 -12.03 -5.29
N THR A 60 -10.61 -11.21 -4.50
CA THR A 60 -10.41 -11.44 -3.07
C THR A 60 -11.73 -11.56 -2.33
N ARG A 61 -12.67 -10.64 -2.57
CA ARG A 61 -14.01 -10.67 -1.97
C ARG A 61 -14.81 -11.92 -2.37
N LYS A 62 -14.71 -12.36 -3.61
CA LYS A 62 -15.36 -13.59 -4.10
C LYS A 62 -14.85 -14.83 -3.34
N ILE A 63 -13.54 -14.97 -3.14
CA ILE A 63 -12.97 -16.09 -2.37
C ILE A 63 -13.40 -15.97 -0.92
N TYR A 64 -13.27 -14.78 -0.32
CA TYR A 64 -13.62 -14.50 1.07
C TYR A 64 -15.07 -14.92 1.39
N ASN A 65 -16.01 -14.61 0.50
CA ASN A 65 -17.43 -14.89 0.72
C ASN A 65 -17.86 -16.33 0.42
N LEU A 66 -16.95 -17.25 0.02
CA LEU A 66 -17.30 -18.63 -0.33
C LEU A 66 -17.96 -19.38 0.85
N ASN A 67 -17.49 -19.13 2.07
CA ASN A 67 -18.09 -19.69 3.27
C ASN A 67 -17.91 -18.70 4.43
N ARG A 68 -19.02 -18.17 4.95
CA ARG A 68 -19.04 -17.11 5.96
C ARG A 68 -18.58 -17.57 7.35
N ASP A 69 -18.70 -18.85 7.66
CA ASP A 69 -18.36 -19.41 8.97
C ASP A 69 -16.90 -19.93 9.03
N ALA A 70 -16.30 -20.18 7.86
CA ALA A 70 -14.92 -20.64 7.77
C ALA A 70 -13.92 -19.52 8.14
N LYS A 71 -13.02 -19.84 9.08
CA LYS A 71 -11.90 -18.96 9.49
C LYS A 71 -10.83 -18.80 8.41
N TYR A 72 -10.74 -19.73 7.46
CA TYR A 72 -9.93 -19.60 6.25
C TYR A 72 -10.48 -20.43 5.09
N ILE A 73 -10.02 -20.13 3.88
CA ILE A 73 -10.44 -20.77 2.63
C ILE A 73 -9.21 -21.09 1.78
N GLY A 74 -9.11 -22.32 1.28
CA GLY A 74 -8.05 -22.74 0.36
C GLY A 74 -8.35 -22.38 -1.10
N PHE A 75 -7.32 -22.06 -1.88
CA PHE A 75 -7.41 -22.04 -3.34
C PHE A 75 -6.01 -22.19 -3.95
N TYR A 76 -5.92 -22.37 -5.26
CA TYR A 76 -4.63 -22.45 -5.95
C TYR A 76 -4.37 -21.19 -6.77
N ALA A 77 -3.32 -20.46 -6.42
CA ALA A 77 -2.74 -19.44 -7.29
C ALA A 77 -1.74 -20.13 -8.21
N THR A 78 -2.12 -20.27 -9.48
CA THR A 78 -1.41 -21.11 -10.45
C THR A 78 -1.29 -22.55 -9.93
N MET A 79 -0.08 -23.00 -9.56
CA MET A 79 0.18 -24.34 -9.01
C MET A 79 0.46 -24.34 -7.50
N LYS A 80 0.46 -23.17 -6.85
CA LYS A 80 0.81 -23.03 -5.44
C LYS A 80 -0.46 -23.02 -4.58
N PRO A 81 -0.55 -23.87 -3.55
CA PRO A 81 -1.66 -23.81 -2.60
C PRO A 81 -1.58 -22.52 -1.79
N VAL A 82 -2.69 -21.79 -1.75
CA VAL A 82 -2.89 -20.55 -1.00
C VAL A 82 -4.00 -20.75 0.02
N ILE A 83 -3.78 -20.27 1.23
CA ILE A 83 -4.82 -20.19 2.27
C ILE A 83 -5.17 -18.73 2.45
N MET A 84 -6.45 -18.37 2.28
CA MET A 84 -6.97 -17.04 2.56
C MET A 84 -7.59 -17.01 3.95
N LEU A 85 -7.11 -16.12 4.82
CA LEU A 85 -7.60 -15.98 6.20
C LEU A 85 -8.82 -15.10 6.27
N ARG A 86 -9.74 -15.38 7.18
CA ARG A 86 -10.95 -14.58 7.40
C ARG A 86 -11.09 -14.13 8.83
N ASP A 87 -10.71 -15.00 9.76
CA ASP A 87 -10.78 -14.75 11.19
C ASP A 87 -9.58 -13.89 11.64
N PRO A 88 -9.80 -12.72 12.27
CA PRO A 88 -8.69 -11.87 12.62
C PRO A 88 -7.96 -12.25 13.92
N GLU A 89 -8.57 -13.05 14.81
CA GLU A 89 -7.86 -13.60 15.97
C GLU A 89 -6.82 -14.60 15.50
N VAL A 90 -7.22 -15.42 14.53
CA VAL A 90 -6.31 -16.22 13.71
C VAL A 90 -5.20 -15.32 13.17
N ILE A 91 -5.50 -14.27 12.39
CA ILE A 91 -4.50 -13.35 11.80
C ILE A 91 -3.49 -12.84 12.86
N LYS A 92 -3.96 -12.39 14.02
CA LYS A 92 -3.09 -11.92 15.13
C LYS A 92 -2.17 -13.02 15.64
N ASP A 93 -2.68 -14.23 15.85
CA ASP A 93 -1.87 -15.36 16.33
C ASP A 93 -0.69 -15.66 15.40
N ILE A 94 -0.79 -15.39 14.11
CA ILE A 94 0.34 -15.59 13.19
C ILE A 94 1.29 -14.42 13.21
N ILE A 95 0.77 -13.23 12.91
CA ILE A 95 1.63 -12.08 12.63
C ILE A 95 2.33 -11.61 13.92
N VAL A 96 1.74 -11.92 15.07
CA VAL A 96 2.25 -11.55 16.39
C VAL A 96 2.86 -12.77 17.10
N LYS A 97 2.06 -13.78 17.45
CA LYS A 97 2.53 -14.86 18.34
C LYS A 97 3.48 -15.84 17.66
N ASN A 98 3.19 -16.24 16.41
CA ASN A 98 3.98 -17.23 15.68
C ASN A 98 4.89 -16.60 14.62
N PHE A 99 5.25 -15.32 14.77
CA PHE A 99 5.96 -14.55 13.75
C PHE A 99 7.25 -15.22 13.25
N ASP A 100 8.02 -15.86 14.15
CA ASP A 100 9.29 -16.49 13.79
C ASP A 100 9.16 -17.56 12.70
N SER A 101 8.03 -18.27 12.68
CA SER A 101 7.71 -19.26 11.64
C SER A 101 7.34 -18.61 10.28
N PHE A 102 7.06 -17.30 10.27
CA PHE A 102 6.46 -16.54 9.16
C PHE A 102 7.19 -15.24 8.84
N THR A 103 8.50 -15.22 9.09
CA THR A 103 9.33 -14.03 8.99
C THR A 103 9.39 -13.41 7.59
N ASN A 104 9.20 -14.19 6.51
CA ASN A 104 9.51 -13.76 5.13
C ASN A 104 8.25 -13.50 4.27
N ASN A 105 8.31 -12.50 3.39
CA ASN A 105 7.23 -12.16 2.46
C ASN A 105 7.38 -12.92 1.13
N SER A 106 6.55 -13.94 0.92
CA SER A 106 6.66 -14.85 -0.23
C SER A 106 6.41 -14.20 -1.61
N VAL A 107 5.88 -12.98 -1.67
CA VAL A 107 5.63 -12.29 -2.95
C VAL A 107 6.93 -11.87 -3.64
N PHE A 108 8.00 -11.62 -2.86
CA PHE A 108 9.27 -11.10 -3.36
C PHE A 108 10.41 -12.14 -3.32
N VAL A 109 10.13 -13.37 -2.88
CA VAL A 109 11.15 -14.40 -2.63
C VAL A 109 11.63 -15.11 -3.91
N ASP A 110 10.81 -15.15 -4.96
CA ASP A 110 11.09 -15.91 -6.19
C ASP A 110 11.54 -15.03 -7.38
N THR A 111 12.04 -13.82 -7.13
CA THR A 111 12.51 -12.93 -8.19
C THR A 111 14.01 -13.09 -8.41
N ASN A 112 14.45 -13.30 -9.66
CA ASN A 112 15.88 -13.29 -10.03
C ASN A 112 16.50 -11.88 -10.02
N ASP A 113 15.73 -10.85 -9.67
CA ASP A 113 16.21 -9.48 -9.62
C ASP A 113 16.82 -9.15 -8.25
N TYR A 114 18.07 -8.66 -8.26
CA TYR A 114 18.80 -8.33 -7.03
C TYR A 114 18.14 -7.17 -6.26
N VAL A 115 17.73 -6.11 -6.96
CA VAL A 115 17.11 -4.91 -6.35
C VAL A 115 15.78 -5.27 -5.68
N LEU A 116 15.02 -6.20 -6.28
CA LEU A 116 13.76 -6.67 -5.69
C LEU A 116 13.95 -7.63 -4.51
N SER A 117 14.94 -8.52 -4.60
CA SER A 117 15.18 -9.54 -3.58
C SER A 117 15.95 -9.00 -2.36
N GLN A 118 16.80 -7.98 -2.54
CA GLN A 118 17.64 -7.41 -1.48
C GLN A 118 17.06 -6.15 -0.83
N ASN A 119 15.88 -5.68 -1.24
CA ASN A 119 15.20 -4.61 -0.52
C ASN A 119 14.43 -5.09 0.72
N LEU A 120 14.02 -4.18 1.61
CA LEU A 120 13.33 -4.48 2.87
C LEU A 120 12.09 -5.37 2.73
N PHE A 121 11.42 -5.35 1.58
CA PHE A 121 10.26 -6.21 1.29
C PHE A 121 10.68 -7.64 0.92
N GLY A 122 11.76 -7.80 0.16
CA GLY A 122 12.32 -9.08 -0.29
C GLY A 122 13.27 -9.76 0.71
N LEU A 123 13.94 -8.98 1.57
CA LEU A 123 14.90 -9.49 2.52
C LEU A 123 14.29 -10.53 3.46
N GLN A 124 15.12 -11.51 3.81
CA GLN A 124 14.73 -12.67 4.61
C GLN A 124 15.48 -12.71 5.94
N ASN A 125 14.82 -13.31 6.94
CA ASN A 125 15.42 -13.74 8.21
C ASN A 125 16.26 -12.65 8.90
N THR A 126 17.52 -12.96 9.23
CA THR A 126 18.46 -12.11 9.96
C THR A 126 18.84 -10.86 9.19
N LYS A 127 19.08 -10.94 7.86
CA LYS A 127 19.38 -9.76 7.03
C LYS A 127 18.21 -8.77 7.04
N TRP A 128 16.97 -9.27 6.96
CA TRP A 128 15.78 -8.41 7.12
C TRP A 128 15.70 -7.75 8.50
N ARG A 129 15.90 -8.51 9.59
CA ARG A 129 15.88 -7.95 10.96
C ARG A 129 16.94 -6.86 11.12
N HIS A 130 18.13 -7.10 10.59
CA HIS A 130 19.24 -6.18 10.65
C HIS A 130 18.94 -4.88 9.88
N VAL A 131 18.59 -4.96 8.60
CA VAL A 131 18.27 -3.78 7.78
C VAL A 131 17.05 -3.02 8.33
N LYS A 132 16.02 -3.74 8.84
CA LYS A 132 14.89 -3.09 9.52
C LYS A 132 15.35 -2.31 10.76
N LYS A 133 16.21 -2.91 11.60
CA LYS A 133 16.75 -2.26 12.81
C LYS A 133 17.58 -1.03 12.44
N LEU A 134 18.36 -1.10 11.36
CA LEU A 134 19.14 0.02 10.83
C LEU A 134 18.26 1.20 10.40
N LEU A 135 17.15 0.94 9.72
CA LEU A 135 16.27 1.97 9.16
C LEU A 135 15.25 2.54 10.17
N SER A 136 14.90 1.78 11.22
CA SER A 136 13.88 2.17 12.20
C SER A 136 14.12 3.52 12.90
N PRO A 137 15.37 3.90 13.28
CA PRO A 137 15.67 5.21 13.88
C PRO A 137 15.25 6.41 13.02
N PHE A 138 15.15 6.24 11.69
CA PHE A 138 14.73 7.28 10.76
C PHE A 138 13.26 7.69 10.94
N PHE A 139 12.43 6.78 11.47
CA PHE A 139 10.99 6.98 11.68
C PHE A 139 10.61 7.32 13.14
N THR A 140 11.59 7.77 13.94
CA THR A 140 11.36 8.20 15.32
C THR A 140 10.59 9.53 15.39
N SER A 141 9.91 9.79 16.49
CA SER A 141 9.11 11.01 16.66
C SER A 141 9.92 12.29 16.48
N SER A 142 11.19 12.30 16.94
CA SER A 142 12.10 13.44 16.74
C SER A 142 12.39 13.70 15.27
N LYS A 143 12.71 12.66 14.48
CA LYS A 143 12.93 12.79 13.04
C LYS A 143 11.66 13.17 12.28
N MET A 144 10.50 12.65 12.69
CA MET A 144 9.20 13.07 12.13
C MET A 144 8.93 14.56 12.37
N LYS A 145 9.27 15.09 13.56
CA LYS A 145 9.14 16.53 13.84
C LYS A 145 10.07 17.39 12.97
N THR A 146 11.29 16.93 12.68
CA THR A 146 12.17 17.61 11.71
C THR A 146 11.61 17.55 10.29
N MET A 147 11.12 16.39 9.84
CA MET A 147 10.53 16.25 8.50
C MET A 147 9.23 17.05 8.36
N PHE A 148 8.49 17.25 9.45
CA PHE A 148 7.25 18.02 9.44
C PHE A 148 7.46 19.44 8.92
N SER A 149 8.51 20.15 9.34
CA SER A 149 8.73 21.53 8.87
C SER A 149 9.00 21.57 7.37
N LEU A 150 9.76 20.61 6.85
CA LEU A 150 10.03 20.44 5.41
C LEU A 150 8.73 20.12 4.64
N MET A 151 7.95 19.16 5.12
CA MET A 151 6.67 18.76 4.52
C MET A 151 5.64 19.88 4.56
N SER A 152 5.55 20.61 5.68
CA SER A 152 4.59 21.68 5.91
C SER A 152 4.86 22.85 4.97
N LYS A 153 6.12 23.27 4.83
CA LYS A 153 6.51 24.29 3.86
C LYS A 153 6.15 23.87 2.43
N HIS A 154 6.54 22.67 2.03
CA HIS A 154 6.25 22.18 0.68
C HIS A 154 4.74 21.99 0.41
N ALA A 155 3.96 21.59 1.43
CA ALA A 155 2.50 21.49 1.33
C ALA A 155 1.82 22.86 1.24
N ALA A 156 2.33 23.88 1.93
CA ALA A 156 1.84 25.24 1.81
C ALA A 156 2.09 25.78 0.38
N ASP A 157 3.31 25.63 -0.13
CA ASP A 157 3.67 26.01 -1.51
C ASP A 157 2.80 25.27 -2.55
N PHE A 158 2.53 23.97 -2.31
CA PHE A 158 1.63 23.17 -3.13
C PHE A 158 0.19 23.72 -3.10
N ALA A 159 -0.35 23.98 -1.92
CA ALA A 159 -1.71 24.49 -1.76
C ALA A 159 -1.88 25.88 -2.38
N GLU A 160 -0.88 26.75 -2.25
CA GLU A 160 -0.84 28.06 -2.91
C GLU A 160 -0.93 27.94 -4.42
N LEU A 161 -0.10 27.08 -5.01
CA LEU A 161 -0.10 26.85 -6.45
C LEU A 161 -1.44 26.30 -6.93
N MET A 162 -2.06 25.40 -6.16
CA MET A 162 -3.38 24.85 -6.50
C MET A 162 -4.48 25.92 -6.41
N SER A 163 -4.38 26.83 -5.44
CA SER A 163 -5.35 27.89 -5.22
C SER A 163 -5.30 28.99 -6.30
N THR A 164 -4.14 29.18 -6.92
CA THR A 164 -3.88 30.22 -7.94
C THR A 164 -4.02 29.69 -9.38
N LEU A 165 -4.53 28.46 -9.55
CA LEU A 165 -4.76 27.90 -10.88
C LEU A 165 -5.78 28.74 -11.66
N PRO A 166 -5.50 29.09 -12.93
CA PRO A 166 -6.49 29.67 -13.82
C PRO A 166 -7.74 28.79 -13.95
N ALA A 167 -8.91 29.39 -14.15
CA ALA A 167 -10.19 28.68 -14.20
C ALA A 167 -10.23 27.55 -15.27
N ASP A 168 -9.52 27.70 -16.39
CA ASP A 168 -9.38 26.69 -17.44
C ASP A 168 -8.50 25.49 -17.05
N LYS A 169 -7.74 25.61 -15.94
CA LYS A 169 -6.82 24.60 -15.41
C LYS A 169 -7.22 24.09 -14.02
N SER A 170 -8.32 24.59 -13.46
CA SER A 170 -8.85 24.17 -12.15
C SER A 170 -9.31 22.71 -12.13
N ASP A 171 -9.61 22.11 -13.27
CA ASP A 171 -9.88 20.67 -13.37
C ASP A 171 -8.56 19.87 -13.36
N VAL A 172 -8.23 19.30 -12.20
CA VAL A 172 -6.95 18.65 -11.93
C VAL A 172 -7.10 17.14 -11.80
N ASN A 173 -6.17 16.39 -12.41
CA ASN A 173 -5.98 14.98 -12.14
C ASN A 173 -5.25 14.81 -10.80
N MET A 174 -5.99 14.44 -9.77
CA MET A 174 -5.50 14.29 -8.40
C MET A 174 -4.40 13.23 -8.28
N LYS A 175 -4.46 12.16 -9.08
CA LYS A 175 -3.41 11.13 -9.04
C LYS A 175 -2.08 11.65 -9.59
N ASP A 176 -2.12 12.42 -10.66
CA ASP A 176 -0.91 13.01 -11.23
C ASP A 176 -0.31 14.06 -10.29
N ILE A 177 -1.14 14.98 -9.77
CA ILE A 177 -0.67 16.09 -8.94
C ILE A 177 -0.17 15.61 -7.57
N PHE A 178 -0.87 14.68 -6.91
CA PHE A 178 -0.38 14.06 -5.68
C PHE A 178 0.81 13.14 -5.93
N GLY A 179 0.92 12.53 -7.11
CA GLY A 179 2.10 11.78 -7.51
C GLY A 179 3.36 12.66 -7.55
N ARG A 180 3.24 13.88 -8.09
CA ARG A 180 4.33 14.87 -8.11
C ARG A 180 4.66 15.38 -6.71
N TYR A 181 3.64 15.78 -5.94
CA TYR A 181 3.83 16.20 -4.55
C TYR A 181 4.51 15.12 -3.70
N THR A 182 4.03 13.87 -3.77
CA THR A 182 4.61 12.76 -3.00
C THR A 182 6.04 12.48 -3.41
N ASN A 183 6.34 12.56 -4.72
CA ASN A 183 7.68 12.42 -5.24
C ASN A 183 8.64 13.48 -4.66
N ASP A 184 8.20 14.73 -4.62
CA ASP A 184 8.99 15.85 -4.11
C ASP A 184 9.22 15.73 -2.59
N VAL A 185 8.19 15.34 -1.82
CA VAL A 185 8.36 15.07 -0.38
C VAL A 185 9.33 13.91 -0.13
N ILE A 186 9.26 12.84 -0.93
CA ILE A 186 10.18 11.70 -0.80
C ILE A 186 11.61 12.13 -1.15
N ALA A 187 11.82 12.80 -2.28
CA ALA A 187 13.12 13.33 -2.66
C ALA A 187 13.67 14.23 -1.55
N LEU A 188 12.82 15.13 -1.04
CA LEU A 188 13.18 16.09 -0.01
C LEU A 188 13.56 15.40 1.29
N CYS A 189 12.72 14.50 1.81
CA CYS A 189 12.83 13.94 3.17
C CYS A 189 13.63 12.63 3.27
N ILE A 190 13.65 11.81 2.21
CA ILE A 190 14.34 10.51 2.20
C ILE A 190 15.72 10.63 1.56
N TYR A 191 15.82 11.39 0.47
CA TYR A 191 17.04 11.54 -0.33
C TYR A 191 17.82 12.82 -0.05
N GLY A 192 17.22 13.79 0.66
CA GLY A 192 17.85 15.09 0.91
C GLY A 192 18.00 15.95 -0.35
N MET A 193 17.14 15.72 -1.36
CA MET A 193 17.17 16.40 -2.64
C MET A 193 15.95 17.32 -2.78
N LYS A 194 16.19 18.60 -3.06
CA LYS A 194 15.10 19.52 -3.40
C LYS A 194 14.86 19.47 -4.91
N ILE A 195 13.62 19.19 -5.28
CA ILE A 195 13.13 19.12 -6.65
C ILE A 195 11.73 19.76 -6.72
N ASP A 196 11.27 20.08 -7.92
CA ASP A 196 9.95 20.66 -8.16
C ASP A 196 9.27 19.94 -9.33
N SER A 197 8.70 18.77 -9.04
CA SER A 197 8.00 17.95 -10.05
C SER A 197 6.62 18.50 -10.39
N ILE A 198 6.12 19.41 -9.55
CA ILE A 198 4.86 20.07 -9.78
C ILE A 198 5.00 21.02 -10.97
N ARG A 199 6.02 21.89 -10.95
CA ARG A 199 6.31 22.84 -12.04
C ARG A 199 7.13 22.23 -13.18
N ASP A 200 8.05 21.31 -12.88
CA ASP A 200 8.83 20.56 -13.88
C ASP A 200 8.46 19.06 -13.90
N PRO A 201 7.39 18.66 -14.62
CA PRO A 201 7.03 17.26 -14.81
C PRO A 201 8.07 16.39 -15.51
N LYS A 202 9.10 16.99 -16.11
CA LYS A 202 10.11 16.29 -16.91
C LYS A 202 11.41 16.11 -16.15
N ASN A 203 11.49 16.57 -14.89
CA ASN A 203 12.68 16.36 -14.10
C ASN A 203 13.03 14.87 -14.02
N LYS A 204 14.34 14.59 -14.07
CA LYS A 204 14.85 13.23 -14.22
C LYS A 204 14.42 12.32 -13.07
N PHE A 205 14.36 12.84 -11.84
CA PHE A 205 14.00 12.06 -10.66
C PHE A 205 12.56 11.54 -10.76
N TYR A 206 11.61 12.42 -11.09
CA TYR A 206 10.20 12.05 -11.25
C TYR A 206 9.97 11.11 -12.43
N VAL A 207 10.59 11.37 -13.58
CA VAL A 207 10.45 10.50 -14.77
C VAL A 207 11.00 9.10 -14.48
N CYS A 208 12.20 8.99 -13.92
CA CYS A 208 12.78 7.70 -13.53
C CYS A 208 11.92 6.97 -12.50
N GLY A 209 11.41 7.69 -11.50
CA GLY A 209 10.53 7.12 -10.48
C GLY A 209 9.18 6.62 -11.03
N LYS A 210 8.61 7.32 -12.02
CA LYS A 210 7.39 6.90 -12.71
C LYS A 210 7.61 5.64 -13.54
N ASP A 211 8.78 5.51 -14.17
CA ASP A 211 9.15 4.28 -14.89
C ASP A 211 9.25 3.10 -13.92
N ILE A 212 9.84 3.30 -12.74
CA ILE A 212 9.96 2.30 -11.67
C ILE A 212 8.60 1.78 -11.19
N THR A 213 7.60 2.65 -11.04
CA THR A 213 6.27 2.29 -10.53
C THR A 213 5.35 1.68 -11.57
N ARG A 214 5.54 1.98 -12.87
CA ARG A 214 4.73 1.45 -13.98
C ARG A 214 5.05 0.00 -14.36
N VAL A 215 6.21 -0.51 -13.96
CA VAL A 215 6.68 -1.81 -14.43
C VAL A 215 6.02 -2.94 -13.64
N SER A 216 5.10 -3.65 -14.31
CA SER A 216 4.60 -4.97 -13.90
C SER A 216 5.75 -5.94 -13.62
N VAL A 217 5.55 -6.86 -12.66
CA VAL A 217 6.47 -7.91 -12.16
C VAL A 217 7.35 -8.61 -13.23
N ILE A 218 6.92 -8.61 -14.50
CA ILE A 218 7.55 -9.31 -15.62
C ILE A 218 8.67 -8.49 -16.33
N LEU A 219 8.79 -7.17 -16.14
CA LEU A 219 9.68 -6.32 -16.97
C LEU A 219 10.81 -5.57 -16.22
N ILE A 220 11.20 -6.03 -15.03
CA ILE A 220 12.14 -5.29 -14.15
C ILE A 220 13.62 -5.42 -14.60
N ILE A 221 13.93 -6.37 -15.49
CA ILE A 221 15.28 -6.62 -16.04
C ILE A 221 15.88 -5.38 -16.76
N LYS A 222 15.07 -4.42 -17.21
CA LYS A 222 15.55 -3.25 -18.00
C LYS A 222 16.01 -2.03 -17.18
N ILE A 223 15.77 -1.96 -15.86
CA ILE A 223 15.94 -0.71 -15.08
C ILE A 223 17.36 -0.54 -14.50
N LYS A 224 18.18 -1.59 -14.49
CA LYS A 224 19.49 -1.62 -13.83
C LYS A 224 20.48 -0.52 -14.29
N ASN A 225 20.30 0.05 -15.48
CA ASN A 225 21.26 0.99 -16.09
C ASN A 225 20.85 2.48 -16.05
N LYS A 226 19.77 2.87 -15.35
CA LYS A 226 19.22 4.26 -15.44
C LYS A 226 19.24 5.11 -14.18
N ILE A 227 19.57 4.56 -13.01
CA ILE A 227 19.65 5.36 -11.78
C ILE A 227 21.06 5.94 -11.67
N VAL A 228 21.27 7.06 -12.35
CA VAL A 228 22.43 7.92 -12.14
C VAL A 228 22.03 8.95 -11.10
N ILE A 229 22.46 8.77 -9.85
CA ILE A 229 22.51 9.87 -8.88
C ILE A 229 23.65 10.77 -9.37
N ARG A 230 23.34 11.85 -10.07
CA ARG A 230 24.29 12.90 -10.48
C ARG A 230 23.88 14.23 -9.84
N ASP A 231 24.90 14.99 -9.48
CA ASP A 231 25.01 16.27 -8.75
C ASP A 231 24.10 17.46 -9.15
N ASP A 232 23.06 17.26 -9.97
CA ASP A 232 22.25 18.37 -10.50
C ASP A 232 21.18 18.89 -9.50
N ALA A 233 21.10 18.34 -8.28
CA ALA A 233 20.08 18.70 -7.29
C ALA A 233 20.66 19.50 -6.12
N GLU A 234 19.92 20.50 -5.63
CA GLU A 234 20.26 21.18 -4.37
C GLU A 234 20.23 20.17 -3.22
N HIS A 235 21.41 19.80 -2.72
CA HIS A 235 21.57 18.90 -1.58
C HIS A 235 21.35 19.65 -0.28
N ILE A 236 20.41 19.18 0.54
CA ILE A 236 20.16 19.77 1.85
C ILE A 236 20.98 19.02 2.90
N SER A 237 21.78 19.76 3.67
CA SER A 237 22.58 19.22 4.78
C SER A 237 21.71 18.90 6.00
N TYR A 238 21.01 17.77 5.94
CA TYR A 238 20.41 17.12 7.11
C TYR A 238 20.51 15.60 6.97
N LEU A 239 20.51 14.87 8.09
CA LEU A 239 20.60 13.40 8.07
C LEU A 239 19.40 12.80 7.32
N ASN A 240 19.62 12.39 6.07
CA ASN A 240 18.68 11.66 5.23
C ASN A 240 18.91 10.14 5.33
N MET A 241 18.03 9.35 4.72
CA MET A 241 18.06 7.90 4.88
C MET A 241 19.28 7.27 4.19
N ILE A 242 19.72 7.85 3.07
CA ILE A 242 20.90 7.39 2.34
C ILE A 242 22.16 7.62 3.19
N GLN A 243 22.29 8.80 3.79
CA GLN A 243 23.40 9.13 4.68
C GLN A 243 23.41 8.19 5.91
N LEU A 244 22.23 7.93 6.52
CA LEU A 244 22.13 6.98 7.63
C LEU A 244 22.67 5.59 7.25
N MET A 245 22.37 5.11 6.04
CA MET A 245 22.85 3.82 5.59
C MET A 245 24.36 3.83 5.30
N LEU A 246 24.88 4.90 4.70
CA LEU A 246 26.31 5.09 4.45
C LEU A 246 27.10 5.13 5.77
N ASP A 247 26.63 5.87 6.78
CA ASP A 247 27.29 6.01 8.09
C ASP A 247 27.35 4.69 8.88
N ASN A 248 26.47 3.74 8.59
CA ASN A 248 26.45 2.43 9.25
C ASN A 248 27.14 1.33 8.41
N ARG A 249 27.58 1.64 7.19
CA ARG A 249 28.29 0.70 6.31
C ARG A 249 29.62 0.25 6.90
N ASP A 250 30.34 1.17 7.54
CA ASP A 250 31.72 0.97 8.00
C ASP A 250 31.83 0.59 9.49
N LYS A 251 30.71 0.25 10.14
CA LYS A 251 30.71 -0.13 11.58
C LYS A 251 31.06 -1.61 11.76
N GLU A 252 32.16 -1.87 12.46
CA GLU A 252 32.59 -3.23 12.81
C GLU A 252 31.57 -3.98 13.67
N GLY A 253 31.42 -5.29 13.43
CA GLY A 253 30.54 -6.19 14.20
C GLY A 253 29.06 -6.23 13.76
N GLN A 254 28.70 -5.55 12.66
CA GLN A 254 27.35 -5.59 12.07
C GLN A 254 27.34 -6.29 10.70
N ILE A 255 26.17 -6.75 10.24
CA ILE A 255 26.03 -7.30 8.88
C ILE A 255 26.33 -6.15 7.90
N GLN A 256 27.36 -6.32 7.07
CA GLN A 256 27.78 -5.29 6.14
C GLN A 256 26.68 -5.01 5.11
N VAL A 257 26.38 -3.72 4.90
CA VAL A 257 25.41 -3.24 3.92
C VAL A 257 26.21 -2.69 2.73
N ASP A 258 26.13 -3.34 1.58
CA ASP A 258 26.85 -2.90 0.39
C ASP A 258 26.13 -1.74 -0.34
N VAL A 259 26.79 -1.15 -1.34
CA VAL A 259 26.20 -0.04 -2.11
C VAL A 259 24.93 -0.50 -2.84
N ASP A 260 24.90 -1.74 -3.33
CA ASP A 260 23.75 -2.29 -4.03
C ASP A 260 22.54 -2.50 -3.08
N ASP A 261 22.77 -2.84 -1.82
CA ASP A 261 21.79 -2.94 -0.75
C ASP A 261 21.20 -1.55 -0.44
N ILE A 262 22.04 -0.50 -0.41
CA ILE A 262 21.59 0.90 -0.26
C ILE A 262 20.70 1.30 -1.42
N VAL A 263 21.12 1.01 -2.67
CA VAL A 263 20.32 1.26 -3.87
C VAL A 263 19.00 0.49 -3.83
N ALA A 264 19.01 -0.77 -3.38
CA ALA A 264 17.81 -1.59 -3.23
C ALA A 264 16.84 -1.01 -2.21
N GLN A 265 17.32 -0.50 -1.06
CA GLN A 265 16.47 0.18 -0.10
C GLN A 265 15.93 1.49 -0.67
N ALA A 266 16.77 2.32 -1.27
CA ALA A 266 16.36 3.58 -1.89
C ALA A 266 15.19 3.34 -2.86
N TYR A 267 15.36 2.41 -3.81
CA TYR A 267 14.31 2.00 -4.73
C TYR A 267 13.01 1.60 -4.01
N ALA A 268 13.11 0.76 -2.98
CA ALA A 268 11.94 0.27 -2.25
C ALA A 268 11.19 1.39 -1.50
N PHE A 269 11.89 2.33 -0.88
CA PHE A 269 11.26 3.46 -0.20
C PHE A 269 10.59 4.41 -1.18
N TYR A 270 11.20 4.65 -2.35
CA TYR A 270 10.55 5.41 -3.41
C TYR A 270 9.28 4.73 -3.89
N PHE A 271 9.37 3.46 -4.31
CA PHE A 271 8.23 2.69 -4.84
C PHE A 271 7.07 2.63 -3.83
N ALA A 272 7.38 2.26 -2.59
CA ALA A 272 6.36 2.10 -1.55
C ALA A 272 5.77 3.43 -1.11
N GLY A 273 6.57 4.47 -0.95
CA GLY A 273 6.10 5.78 -0.51
C GLY A 273 5.29 6.50 -1.58
N SER A 274 5.75 6.45 -2.83
CA SER A 274 5.19 7.24 -3.95
C SER A 274 3.81 6.75 -4.36
N GLU A 275 3.70 5.47 -4.73
CA GLU A 275 2.48 4.93 -5.33
C GLU A 275 1.33 4.82 -4.31
N THR A 276 1.65 4.41 -3.07
CA THR A 276 0.63 4.21 -2.03
C THR A 276 0.09 5.56 -1.51
N SER A 277 0.95 6.50 -1.16
CA SER A 277 0.53 7.77 -0.54
C SER A 277 -0.27 8.62 -1.55
N SER A 278 0.20 8.75 -2.78
CA SER A 278 -0.52 9.50 -3.82
C SER A 278 -1.88 8.89 -4.15
N SER A 279 -2.01 7.55 -4.17
CA SER A 279 -3.30 6.87 -4.37
C SER A 279 -4.26 7.12 -3.21
N VAL A 280 -3.77 7.04 -1.97
CA VAL A 280 -4.58 7.29 -0.78
C VAL A 280 -5.04 8.76 -0.72
N MET A 281 -4.15 9.73 -0.99
CA MET A 281 -4.53 11.15 -1.04
C MET A 281 -5.59 11.43 -2.12
N SER A 282 -5.45 10.81 -3.29
CA SER A 282 -6.42 10.94 -4.37
C SER A 282 -7.77 10.34 -3.99
N PHE A 283 -7.77 9.18 -3.33
CA PHE A 283 -8.98 8.56 -2.83
C PHE A 283 -9.64 9.39 -1.72
N ILE A 284 -8.87 9.95 -0.79
CA ILE A 284 -9.39 10.82 0.28
C ILE A 284 -10.07 12.05 -0.33
N THR A 285 -9.39 12.77 -1.21
CA THR A 285 -9.96 13.99 -1.84
C THR A 285 -11.19 13.68 -2.67
N TYR A 286 -11.23 12.53 -3.35
CA TYR A 286 -12.45 12.05 -3.99
C TYR A 286 -13.60 11.87 -2.99
N GLN A 287 -13.35 11.19 -1.87
CA GLN A 287 -14.38 10.94 -0.85
C GLN A 287 -14.85 12.24 -0.19
N ILE A 288 -13.96 13.22 0.01
CA ILE A 288 -14.32 14.56 0.51
C ILE A 288 -15.29 15.25 -0.44
N VAL A 289 -15.05 15.18 -1.76
CA VAL A 289 -15.93 15.79 -2.76
C VAL A 289 -17.23 15.02 -2.95
N ALA A 290 -17.19 13.68 -2.84
CA ALA A 290 -18.39 12.84 -2.89
C ALA A 290 -19.30 13.03 -1.66
N ASN A 291 -18.74 13.51 -0.54
CA ASN A 291 -19.46 13.72 0.71
C ASN A 291 -19.27 15.17 1.21
N PRO A 292 -20.01 16.16 0.68
CA PRO A 292 -19.78 17.59 0.99
C PRO A 292 -19.80 17.94 2.49
N SER A 293 -20.60 17.24 3.29
CA SER A 293 -20.64 17.41 4.75
C SER A 293 -19.31 17.10 5.44
N VAL A 294 -18.52 16.16 4.90
CA VAL A 294 -17.17 15.84 5.38
C VAL A 294 -16.23 17.02 5.12
N GLN A 295 -16.30 17.63 3.94
CA GLN A 295 -15.46 18.79 3.60
C GLN A 295 -15.76 19.99 4.52
N VAL A 296 -17.03 20.25 4.81
CA VAL A 296 -17.45 21.31 5.73
C VAL A 296 -16.88 21.07 7.13
N LYS A 297 -17.03 19.86 7.68
CA LYS A 297 -16.51 19.51 9.01
C LYS A 297 -14.98 19.57 9.09
N LEU A 298 -14.27 19.12 8.05
CA LEU A 298 -12.81 19.23 7.97
C LEU A 298 -12.36 20.69 7.98
N ARG A 299 -13.01 21.55 7.19
CA ARG A 299 -12.67 22.97 7.16
C ARG A 299 -12.95 23.65 8.50
N GLN A 300 -14.08 23.34 9.13
CA GLN A 300 -14.39 23.84 10.49
C GLN A 300 -13.29 23.46 11.48
N GLU A 301 -12.88 22.19 11.52
CA GLU A 301 -11.80 21.73 12.41
C GLU A 301 -10.45 22.42 12.10
N ILE A 302 -10.13 22.63 10.82
CA ILE A 302 -8.91 23.32 10.38
C ILE A 302 -8.95 24.80 10.77
N ASP A 303 -10.08 25.48 10.59
CA ASP A 303 -10.25 26.90 10.91
C ASP A 303 -10.18 27.14 12.41
N GLU A 304 -10.79 26.29 13.22
CA GLU A 304 -10.68 26.32 14.69
C GLU A 304 -9.22 26.25 15.12
N LEU A 305 -8.47 25.29 14.57
CA LEU A 305 -7.05 25.13 14.87
C LEU A 305 -6.23 26.36 14.47
N LEU A 306 -6.46 26.91 13.27
CA LEU A 306 -5.74 28.08 12.78
C LEU A 306 -6.04 29.34 13.61
N ASN A 307 -7.27 29.50 14.09
CA ASN A 307 -7.63 30.60 14.98
C ASN A 307 -6.97 30.48 16.35
N GLU A 308 -6.85 29.26 16.89
CA GLU A 308 -6.20 29.00 18.19
C GLU A 308 -4.67 29.14 18.13
N SER A 309 -4.04 28.92 16.97
CA SER A 309 -2.58 28.88 16.81
C SER A 309 -1.99 30.12 16.13
N ASP A 310 -2.76 31.21 15.98
CA ASP A 310 -2.37 32.41 15.22
C ASP A 310 -1.93 32.09 13.77
N GLY A 311 -2.46 31.00 13.22
CA GLY A 311 -2.14 30.42 11.91
C GLY A 311 -0.89 29.58 11.84
N ASP A 312 -0.19 29.31 12.95
CA ASP A 312 0.94 28.40 12.93
C ASP A 312 0.48 26.94 12.95
N ALA A 313 0.78 26.20 11.88
CA ALA A 313 0.51 24.78 11.78
C ALA A 313 1.67 24.00 12.38
N THR A 314 1.73 23.89 13.71
CA THR A 314 2.77 23.11 14.40
C THR A 314 2.56 21.59 14.26
N TYR A 315 3.63 20.80 14.45
CA TYR A 315 3.57 19.34 14.40
C TYR A 315 2.55 18.78 15.40
N GLU A 316 2.52 19.33 16.61
CA GLU A 316 1.61 18.93 17.66
C GLU A 316 0.17 19.34 17.34
N ALA A 317 -0.05 20.52 16.75
CA ALA A 317 -1.37 21.01 16.38
C ALA A 317 -2.00 20.14 15.27
N VAL A 318 -1.30 19.93 14.15
CA VAL A 318 -1.82 19.11 13.03
C VAL A 318 -2.14 17.68 13.47
N ASN A 319 -1.39 17.12 14.43
CA ASN A 319 -1.68 15.79 14.97
C ASN A 319 -2.87 15.71 15.94
N LYS A 320 -3.44 16.85 16.36
CA LYS A 320 -4.66 16.92 17.19
C LYS A 320 -5.96 16.94 16.37
N LEU A 321 -5.90 17.11 15.06
CA LEU A 321 -7.06 17.11 14.16
C LEU A 321 -7.72 15.72 14.14
N LYS A 322 -8.76 15.54 14.94
CA LYS A 322 -9.42 14.24 15.18
C LYS A 322 -10.28 13.83 13.99
N TYR A 323 -10.99 14.78 13.38
CA TYR A 323 -11.85 14.53 12.24
C TYR A 323 -11.02 14.26 10.98
N LEU A 324 -9.93 15.00 10.77
CA LEU A 324 -8.94 14.65 9.73
C LEU A 324 -8.39 13.23 9.90
N ASP A 325 -8.04 12.84 11.13
CA ASP A 325 -7.59 11.48 11.43
C ASP A 325 -8.66 10.43 11.12
N ALA A 326 -9.91 10.73 11.44
CA ALA A 326 -11.05 9.85 11.17
C ALA A 326 -11.30 9.67 9.67
N VAL A 327 -11.21 10.76 8.88
CA VAL A 327 -11.31 10.75 7.41
C VAL A 327 -10.21 9.91 6.78
N ILE A 328 -8.96 10.10 7.22
CA ILE A 328 -7.82 9.31 6.72
C ILE A 328 -8.00 7.83 7.08
N LYS A 329 -8.47 7.52 8.29
CA LYS A 329 -8.70 6.14 8.72
C LYS A 329 -9.80 5.45 7.91
N GLU A 330 -10.91 6.13 7.66
CA GLU A 330 -12.02 5.59 6.86
C GLU A 330 -11.60 5.38 5.40
N ALA A 331 -10.81 6.30 4.85
CA ALA A 331 -10.24 6.14 3.52
C ALA A 331 -9.32 4.91 3.43
N LEU A 332 -8.44 4.70 4.42
CA LEU A 332 -7.56 3.53 4.48
C LEU A 332 -8.30 2.22 4.77
N ARG A 333 -9.48 2.28 5.41
CA ARG A 333 -10.38 1.12 5.57
C ARG A 333 -10.88 0.68 4.20
N LEU A 334 -11.51 1.59 3.46
CA LEU A 334 -12.06 1.33 2.13
C LEU A 334 -10.97 1.07 1.07
N PHE A 335 -9.76 1.58 1.28
CA PHE A 335 -8.64 1.44 0.35
C PHE A 335 -7.45 0.63 0.90
N SER A 336 -7.67 -0.63 1.28
CA SER A 336 -6.66 -1.43 2.02
C SER A 336 -5.94 -2.54 1.24
N GLN A 337 -4.66 -2.76 1.54
CA GLN A 337 -3.79 -3.75 0.86
C GLN A 337 -2.87 -4.47 1.89
N SER A 338 -2.87 -5.82 1.98
CA SER A 338 -1.79 -6.66 2.58
C SER A 338 -2.04 -8.18 2.44
N VAL A 339 -1.08 -9.06 2.86
CA VAL A 339 -1.02 -10.55 2.74
C VAL A 339 -0.07 -11.14 3.85
N ILE A 340 -0.30 -12.33 4.50
CA ILE A 340 0.62 -13.25 5.32
C ILE A 340 -0.14 -14.33 6.20
N LYS A 341 0.52 -15.31 6.89
CA LYS A 341 0.20 -16.71 7.41
C LYS A 341 -0.88 -17.03 8.52
N LEU A 342 -1.32 -18.35 8.68
CA LEU A 342 -2.11 -19.37 9.58
C LEU A 342 -3.57 -19.26 10.24
N PRO A 343 -4.07 -20.00 11.30
CA PRO A 343 -4.55 -21.42 11.47
C PRO A 343 -6.12 -21.63 11.65
N PRO A 344 -6.67 -22.76 12.22
CA PRO A 344 -7.72 -23.69 11.70
C PRO A 344 -9.09 -23.07 11.31
N ALA A 345 -9.80 -23.70 10.36
CA ALA A 345 -11.02 -23.18 9.74
C ALA A 345 -12.26 -23.16 10.66
N LEU A 346 -12.40 -24.10 11.60
CA LEU A 346 -13.65 -24.32 12.36
C LEU A 346 -13.38 -24.91 13.76
N PRO A 347 -14.25 -24.64 14.76
CA PRO A 347 -14.19 -25.31 16.07
C PRO A 347 -14.49 -26.82 15.93
N GLY A 348 -13.60 -27.68 16.44
CA GLY A 348 -13.77 -29.14 16.44
C GLY A 348 -13.08 -29.90 15.29
N GLU A 349 -12.52 -29.19 14.31
CA GLU A 349 -11.77 -29.79 13.20
C GLU A 349 -10.31 -30.07 13.56
N LYS A 350 -9.68 -31.05 12.87
CA LYS A 350 -8.26 -31.36 13.06
C LYS A 350 -7.40 -30.13 12.74
N SER A 351 -6.41 -29.86 13.60
CA SER A 351 -5.42 -28.83 13.35
C SER A 351 -4.69 -29.09 12.03
N PHE A 352 -4.57 -28.05 11.21
CA PHE A 352 -3.89 -28.13 9.93
C PHE A 352 -2.48 -27.54 10.03
N THR A 353 -1.48 -28.39 9.81
CA THR A 353 -0.07 -27.96 9.76
C THR A 353 0.26 -27.39 8.38
N ILE A 354 0.74 -26.15 8.37
CA ILE A 354 1.09 -25.46 7.14
C ILE A 354 2.51 -25.81 6.75
N ASN A 355 2.63 -26.55 5.65
CA ASN A 355 3.92 -26.99 5.13
C ASN A 355 4.73 -25.82 4.57
N LYS A 356 6.06 -25.98 4.57
CA LYS A 356 6.98 -25.07 3.89
C LYS A 356 6.59 -24.92 2.43
N GLY A 357 6.60 -23.69 1.91
CA GLY A 357 6.24 -23.37 0.52
C GLY A 357 4.76 -23.03 0.27
N MET A 358 3.87 -23.22 1.25
CA MET A 358 2.48 -22.73 1.15
C MET A 358 2.42 -21.20 1.32
N ILE A 359 1.56 -20.55 0.52
CA ILE A 359 1.30 -19.11 0.60
C ILE A 359 0.08 -18.88 1.48
N ILE A 360 0.06 -17.78 2.22
CA ILE A 360 -1.13 -17.39 2.98
C ILE A 360 -1.41 -15.92 2.78
N TRP A 361 -2.69 -15.62 2.71
CA TRP A 361 -3.22 -14.36 2.30
C TRP A 361 -4.18 -13.82 3.34
N ILE A 362 -3.89 -12.61 3.84
CA ILE A 362 -4.81 -11.78 4.62
C ILE A 362 -5.61 -10.89 3.67
N PRO A 363 -6.88 -11.14 3.42
CA PRO A 363 -7.70 -10.38 2.49
C PRO A 363 -8.18 -9.09 3.15
N LEU A 364 -7.25 -8.17 3.46
CA LEU A 364 -7.53 -7.00 4.28
C LEU A 364 -8.67 -6.15 3.71
N TYR A 365 -8.71 -5.97 2.39
CA TYR A 365 -9.83 -5.34 1.69
C TYR A 365 -11.17 -6.01 2.03
N ALA A 366 -11.27 -7.33 1.95
CA ALA A 366 -12.50 -8.04 2.23
C ALA A 366 -12.89 -7.98 3.73
N ILE A 367 -11.91 -8.06 4.64
CA ILE A 367 -12.15 -7.91 6.09
C ILE A 367 -12.68 -6.52 6.42
N HIS A 368 -12.08 -5.48 5.82
CA HIS A 368 -12.51 -4.09 6.01
C HIS A 368 -13.89 -3.80 5.41
N HIS A 369 -14.40 -4.64 4.51
CA HIS A 369 -15.74 -4.54 3.93
C HIS A 369 -16.71 -5.61 4.46
N ASP A 370 -16.34 -6.38 5.49
CA ASP A 370 -17.21 -7.39 6.07
C ASP A 370 -18.21 -6.74 7.04
N GLU A 371 -19.49 -6.93 6.76
CA GLU A 371 -20.63 -6.52 7.58
C GLU A 371 -20.60 -7.09 9.01
N LYS A 372 -19.86 -8.19 9.23
CA LYS A 372 -19.58 -8.75 10.56
C LYS A 372 -18.76 -7.79 11.45
N TYR A 373 -17.95 -6.91 10.84
CA TYR A 373 -16.99 -6.06 11.54
C TYR A 373 -17.28 -4.57 11.40
N TYR A 374 -17.99 -4.17 10.35
CA TYR A 374 -18.33 -2.79 10.04
C TYR A 374 -19.79 -2.70 9.58
N ASP A 375 -20.63 -1.93 10.27
CA ASP A 375 -22.01 -1.67 9.86
C ASP A 375 -22.05 -0.81 8.59
N ASN A 376 -22.86 -1.12 7.58
CA ASN A 376 -22.85 -0.42 6.28
C ASN A 376 -21.41 -0.26 5.70
N PRO A 377 -20.69 -1.36 5.46
CA PRO A 377 -19.25 -1.34 5.22
C PRO A 377 -18.82 -0.59 3.94
N GLU A 378 -19.73 -0.38 2.99
CA GLU A 378 -19.44 0.31 1.72
C GLU A 378 -19.59 1.85 1.85
N GLU A 379 -20.21 2.34 2.92
CA GLU A 379 -20.43 3.78 3.16
C GLU A 379 -19.15 4.44 3.69
N PHE A 380 -18.76 5.60 3.12
CA PHE A 380 -17.68 6.43 3.63
C PHE A 380 -18.17 7.24 4.84
N ARG A 381 -17.91 6.74 6.05
CA ARG A 381 -18.39 7.36 7.30
C ARG A 381 -17.25 7.56 8.31
N PRO A 382 -16.54 8.71 8.25
CA PRO A 382 -15.43 9.03 9.17
C PRO A 382 -15.80 8.88 10.65
N GLU A 383 -17.05 9.17 11.02
CA GLU A 383 -17.56 9.13 12.39
C GLU A 383 -17.31 7.80 13.11
N ARG A 384 -17.13 6.69 12.37
CA ARG A 384 -16.70 5.38 12.90
C ARG A 384 -15.42 5.43 13.74
N PHE A 385 -14.55 6.41 13.47
CA PHE A 385 -13.23 6.53 14.06
C PHE A 385 -13.09 7.69 15.06
N LEU A 386 -14.19 8.36 15.43
CA LEU A 386 -14.19 9.47 16.39
C LEU A 386 -14.37 9.03 17.84
N ASN A 387 -15.16 7.98 18.08
CA ASN A 387 -15.39 7.46 19.43
C ASN A 387 -14.31 6.41 19.77
N ASN A 388 -13.64 6.58 20.92
CA ASN A 388 -12.66 5.61 21.42
C ASN A 388 -13.33 4.27 21.72
N ASP A 389 -12.76 3.17 21.19
CA ASP A 389 -12.72 1.74 21.62
C ASP A 389 -13.90 1.05 22.37
N GLN A 390 -14.94 1.76 22.80
CA GLN A 390 -16.08 1.27 23.59
C GLN A 390 -17.36 1.11 22.74
N ASP A 391 -17.47 1.78 21.60
CA ASP A 391 -18.56 1.55 20.64
C ASP A 391 -18.23 0.32 19.79
N ASN A 392 -19.09 -0.70 19.86
CA ASN A 392 -19.01 -1.97 19.12
C ASN A 392 -18.96 -1.84 17.58
N ASN A 393 -19.01 -0.62 17.02
CA ASN A 393 -19.16 -0.33 15.59
C ASN A 393 -17.84 -0.39 14.78
N CYS A 394 -16.69 -0.31 15.45
CA CYS A 394 -15.38 -0.53 14.83
C CYS A 394 -14.50 -1.26 15.83
N ARG A 395 -14.35 -2.57 15.67
CA ARG A 395 -13.43 -3.34 16.53
C ARG A 395 -11.98 -3.00 16.13
N PRO A 396 -11.20 -2.27 16.95
CA PRO A 396 -9.84 -1.83 16.60
C PRO A 396 -8.91 -2.98 16.23
N SER A 397 -9.23 -4.16 16.75
CA SER A 397 -8.63 -5.45 16.43
C SER A 397 -8.59 -5.79 14.94
N PHE A 398 -9.48 -5.22 14.12
CA PHE A 398 -9.69 -5.57 12.72
C PHE A 398 -9.30 -4.46 11.74
N TYR A 399 -8.74 -3.37 12.26
CA TYR A 399 -8.25 -2.24 11.48
C TYR A 399 -6.72 -2.18 11.48
N PHE A 400 -6.10 -2.61 10.39
CA PHE A 400 -4.63 -2.63 10.27
C PHE A 400 -4.15 -2.36 8.83
N PRO A 401 -4.49 -1.20 8.23
CA PRO A 401 -4.10 -0.85 6.85
C PRO A 401 -2.58 -0.76 6.63
N PHE A 402 -1.80 -0.65 7.69
CA PHE A 402 -0.33 -0.66 7.67
C PHE A 402 0.26 -2.03 8.06
N GLY A 403 -0.57 -3.08 8.14
CA GLY A 403 -0.22 -4.37 8.70
C GLY A 403 -0.10 -4.34 10.23
N LEU A 404 0.29 -5.49 10.79
CA LEU A 404 0.46 -5.72 12.23
C LEU A 404 1.83 -6.36 12.50
N GLY A 405 2.28 -6.33 13.76
CA GLY A 405 3.44 -7.06 14.24
C GLY A 405 4.77 -6.66 13.57
N SER A 406 5.73 -7.59 13.57
CA SER A 406 7.10 -7.31 13.17
C SER A 406 7.27 -6.96 11.69
N ARG A 407 6.30 -7.23 10.82
CA ARG A 407 6.32 -6.81 9.39
C ARG A 407 5.43 -5.60 9.10
N MET A 408 4.91 -4.91 10.14
CA MET A 408 4.16 -3.67 9.95
C MET A 408 4.97 -2.64 9.14
N CYS A 409 4.27 -1.83 8.36
CA CYS A 409 4.85 -0.80 7.51
C CYS A 409 5.74 0.14 8.34
N ILE A 410 7.02 0.17 7.99
CA ILE A 410 8.01 1.03 8.64
C ILE A 410 7.73 2.51 8.40
N GLY A 411 7.17 2.85 7.23
CA GLY A 411 6.83 4.20 6.81
C GLY A 411 5.47 4.71 7.31
N ARG A 412 4.77 3.98 8.20
CA ARG A 412 3.42 4.34 8.68
C ARG A 412 3.34 5.79 9.18
N ARG A 413 4.28 6.20 10.03
CA ARG A 413 4.28 7.55 10.62
C ARG A 413 4.54 8.63 9.57
N PHE A 414 5.50 8.38 8.68
CA PHE A 414 5.87 9.27 7.59
C PHE A 414 4.72 9.49 6.60
N SER A 415 4.08 8.40 6.15
CA SER A 415 2.96 8.47 5.21
C SER A 415 1.76 9.20 5.81
N LEU A 416 1.38 8.87 7.05
CA LEU A 416 0.28 9.57 7.74
C LEU A 416 0.59 11.06 7.92
N LEU A 417 1.81 11.41 8.30
CA LEU A 417 2.23 12.81 8.46
C LEU A 417 2.10 13.56 7.13
N MET A 418 2.66 13.02 6.06
CA MET A 418 2.60 13.60 4.72
C MET A 418 1.15 13.82 4.25
N ILE A 419 0.29 12.81 4.42
CA ILE A 419 -1.14 12.89 4.05
C ILE A 419 -1.86 13.96 4.87
N LYS A 420 -1.67 13.99 6.19
CA LYS A 420 -2.29 15.00 7.06
C LYS A 420 -1.89 16.42 6.66
N VAL A 421 -0.58 16.65 6.49
CA VAL A 421 -0.01 17.97 6.23
C VAL A 421 -0.49 18.51 4.88
N VAL A 422 -0.49 17.70 3.82
CA VAL A 422 -0.96 18.17 2.51
C VAL A 422 -2.46 18.45 2.52
N LEU A 423 -3.27 17.61 3.17
CA LEU A 423 -4.72 17.82 3.24
C LEU A 423 -5.06 19.04 4.08
N PHE A 424 -4.34 19.27 5.19
CA PHE A 424 -4.48 20.46 6.02
C PHE A 424 -4.28 21.74 5.19
N HIS A 425 -3.10 21.89 4.55
CA HIS A 425 -2.79 23.09 3.78
C HIS A 425 -3.70 23.26 2.56
N LEU A 426 -4.01 22.15 1.86
CA LEU A 426 -4.89 22.18 0.71
C LEU A 426 -6.30 22.64 1.08
N LEU A 427 -6.90 22.09 2.15
CA LEU A 427 -8.28 22.43 2.55
C LEU A 427 -8.37 23.78 3.28
N ALA A 428 -7.27 24.27 3.87
CA ALA A 428 -7.21 25.62 4.42
C ALA A 428 -7.35 26.68 3.32
N ARG A 429 -6.72 26.47 2.16
CA ARG A 429 -6.66 27.44 1.04
C ARG A 429 -7.61 27.17 -0.10
N CYS A 430 -8.05 25.93 -0.28
CA CYS A 430 -8.80 25.52 -1.46
C CYS A 430 -10.15 24.90 -1.14
N GLU A 431 -11.05 25.06 -2.10
CA GLU A 431 -12.29 24.32 -2.22
C GLU A 431 -12.20 23.25 -3.29
N LEU A 432 -12.52 22.01 -2.92
CA LEU A 432 -12.57 20.88 -3.84
C LEU A 432 -14.01 20.64 -4.29
N LYS A 433 -14.23 20.57 -5.61
CA LYS A 433 -15.53 20.39 -6.26
C LYS A 433 -15.50 19.25 -7.28
N GLN A 434 -16.69 18.73 -7.61
CA GLN A 434 -16.84 17.85 -8.76
C GLN A 434 -16.68 18.65 -10.06
N CYS A 435 -16.10 18.02 -11.09
CA CYS A 435 -16.06 18.55 -12.44
C CYS A 435 -16.70 17.57 -13.44
N ALA A 436 -16.83 17.97 -14.69
CA ALA A 436 -17.42 17.13 -15.74
C ALA A 436 -16.67 15.80 -15.95
N LYS A 437 -15.39 15.72 -15.55
CA LYS A 437 -14.55 14.53 -15.63
C LYS A 437 -14.62 13.65 -14.38
N THR A 438 -15.22 14.12 -13.29
CA THR A 438 -15.36 13.34 -12.05
C THR A 438 -16.29 12.15 -12.30
N SER A 439 -15.80 10.93 -12.11
CA SER A 439 -16.55 9.70 -12.33
C SER A 439 -16.75 8.89 -11.04
N SER A 440 -17.71 7.96 -11.04
CA SER A 440 -17.87 7.00 -9.95
C SER A 440 -16.63 6.11 -9.85
N ILE A 441 -16.06 5.92 -8.64
CA ILE A 441 -14.91 5.01 -8.49
C ILE A 441 -15.29 3.59 -8.89
N LYS A 442 -14.59 3.09 -9.90
CA LYS A 442 -14.52 1.67 -10.24
C LYS A 442 -13.06 1.25 -10.13
N PHE A 443 -12.76 0.07 -9.62
CA PHE A 443 -11.36 -0.39 -9.56
C PHE A 443 -10.89 -0.97 -10.90
N SER A 444 -9.64 -0.68 -11.26
CA SER A 444 -8.99 -1.18 -12.46
C SER A 444 -8.82 -2.70 -12.42
N GLU A 445 -9.10 -3.34 -13.55
CA GLU A 445 -8.86 -4.77 -13.79
C GLU A 445 -7.42 -5.05 -14.25
N LYS A 446 -6.63 -3.98 -14.49
CA LYS A 446 -5.28 -4.07 -15.06
C LYS A 446 -4.18 -4.10 -14.00
N ASN A 447 -4.46 -3.62 -12.79
CA ASN A 447 -3.47 -3.37 -11.75
C ASN A 447 -3.54 -4.42 -10.63
N LEU A 448 -2.37 -4.84 -10.13
CA LEU A 448 -2.28 -5.71 -8.96
C LEU A 448 -2.65 -4.96 -7.67
N LEU A 449 -2.20 -3.71 -7.58
CA LEU A 449 -2.62 -2.80 -6.53
C LEU A 449 -4.02 -2.27 -6.86
N MET A 450 -4.80 -2.03 -5.82
CA MET A 450 -6.09 -1.39 -5.98
C MET A 450 -5.84 0.03 -6.50
N MET A 451 -6.40 0.34 -7.67
CA MET A 451 -6.30 1.63 -8.34
C MET A 451 -7.64 1.89 -9.02
N PRO A 452 -8.08 3.14 -9.18
CA PRO A 452 -9.28 3.39 -9.95
C PRO A 452 -9.07 3.01 -11.42
N LYS A 453 -10.17 2.71 -12.12
CA LYS A 453 -10.23 2.38 -13.54
C LYS A 453 -10.01 3.63 -14.38
N ASP A 454 -10.60 4.73 -13.94
CA ASP A 454 -10.46 6.07 -14.51
C ASP A 454 -9.65 6.94 -13.54
N ASP A 455 -9.04 8.02 -14.02
CA ASP A 455 -8.27 8.93 -13.17
C ASP A 455 -9.17 9.69 -12.18
N PHE A 456 -8.59 10.15 -11.08
CA PHE A 456 -9.30 11.00 -10.10
C PHE A 456 -9.29 12.46 -10.58
N TRP A 457 -10.36 12.93 -11.20
CA TRP A 457 -10.49 14.34 -11.60
C TRP A 457 -11.38 15.11 -10.65
N LEU A 458 -10.90 16.25 -10.15
CA LEU A 458 -11.65 17.19 -9.31
C LEU A 458 -11.38 18.62 -9.78
N ASN A 459 -12.29 19.54 -9.49
CA ASN A 459 -12.06 20.97 -9.66
C ASN A 459 -11.50 21.55 -8.35
N ILE A 460 -10.41 22.31 -8.42
CA ILE A 460 -9.79 23.00 -7.28
C ILE A 460 -9.95 24.50 -7.47
N GLN A 461 -10.49 25.18 -6.46
CA GLN A 461 -10.73 26.63 -6.46
C GLN A 461 -10.11 27.26 -5.23
N HIS A 462 -9.72 28.53 -5.33
CA HIS A 462 -9.40 29.33 -4.15
C HIS A 462 -10.60 29.39 -3.19
N ARG A 463 -10.30 29.34 -1.90
CA ARG A 463 -11.28 29.45 -0.83
C ARG A 463 -11.48 30.93 -0.45
N ASN A 464 -12.63 31.50 -0.78
CA ASN A 464 -12.90 32.94 -0.60
C ASN A 464 -13.31 33.35 0.82
N ASP A 465 -13.57 32.41 1.73
CA ASP A 465 -14.23 32.69 3.00
C ASP A 465 -13.29 32.96 4.18
N LYS A 466 -11.95 32.77 4.11
CA LYS A 466 -11.02 33.23 5.19
C LYS A 466 -9.49 33.05 5.07
N TYR A 467 -8.85 32.89 3.90
CA TYR A 467 -7.39 32.65 3.87
C TYR A 467 -6.60 33.41 2.80
N ASP A 468 -6.79 34.73 2.73
CA ASP A 468 -5.78 35.62 2.15
C ASP A 468 -5.03 36.29 3.32
N ARG A 469 -3.80 35.83 3.61
CA ARG A 469 -2.85 36.62 4.40
C ARG A 469 -1.91 37.29 3.41
N ASP A 470 -1.87 38.63 3.46
CA ASP A 470 -0.87 39.47 2.79
C ASP A 470 0.57 39.11 3.17
#